data_AF-A0AA38FI96-F1
#
_entry.id   AF-A0AA38FI96-F1
#
_cell.length_a   1.000
_cell.length_b   1.000
_cell.length_c   1.000
_cell.angle_alpha   90.00
_cell.angle_beta   90.00
_cell.angle_gamma   90.00
#
_symmetry.space_group_name_H-M   'P 1'
#
loop_
_entity.id
_entity.type
_entity.pdbx_description
1 polymer ?
#
loop_
_entity_poly.entity_id
_entity_poly.type
_entity_poly.pdbx_seq_one_letter_code
_entity_poly.pdbx_strand_id
1 'polypeptide(L)' 'MGKKKKRTPKIWCYYCEREFDDESVLVQHQKARHFKCHACYKKLSTASGMAIHVLQLHKETVTKVPNAKPERDSTTLKFM' A
#
# COMPACT_ATOMS: atom_id res chain seq x y z
N MET A 1 34.92 22.51 -2.75
CA MET A 1 34.61 21.23 -3.41
C MET A 1 33.16 20.85 -3.10
N GLY A 2 32.27 20.99 -4.09
CA GLY A 2 30.82 20.83 -3.92
C GLY A 2 30.42 19.36 -3.74
N LYS A 3 29.82 19.03 -2.59
CA LYS A 3 29.18 17.74 -2.34
C LYS A 3 27.95 17.63 -3.25
N LYS A 4 28.10 17.02 -4.43
CA LYS A 4 26.97 16.64 -5.29
C LYS A 4 26.15 15.59 -4.55
N LYS A 5 25.11 16.04 -3.82
CA LYS A 5 24.09 15.15 -3.23
C LYS A 5 23.46 14.39 -4.39
N LYS A 6 23.78 13.10 -4.51
CA LYS A 6 23.06 12.17 -5.40
C LYS A 6 21.59 12.29 -5.01
N ARG A 7 20.75 12.82 -5.90
CA ARG A 7 19.30 12.79 -5.73
C ARG A 7 18.93 11.31 -5.79
N THR A 8 18.69 10.69 -4.64
CA THR A 8 18.05 9.38 -4.58
C THR A 8 16.71 9.50 -5.32
N PRO A 9 16.36 8.53 -6.17
CA PRO A 9 15.04 8.51 -6.78
C PRO A 9 14.03 8.36 -5.64
N LYS A 10 13.37 9.47 -5.31
CA LYS A 10 12.29 9.47 -4.33
C LYS A 10 11.15 8.67 -4.92
N ILE A 11 10.92 7.49 -4.37
CA ILE A 11 9.73 6.72 -4.68
C ILE A 11 8.59 7.25 -3.82
N TRP A 12 7.36 7.02 -4.24
CA TRP A 12 6.22 7.51 -3.49
C TRP A 12 5.07 6.52 -3.53
N CYS A 13 4.25 6.52 -2.49
CA CYS A 13 3.11 5.64 -2.42
C CYS A 13 1.95 6.20 -3.23
N TYR A 14 1.50 5.44 -4.22
CA TYR A 14 0.34 5.82 -5.04
C TYR A 14 -0.96 6.06 -4.25
N TYR A 15 -1.14 5.34 -3.14
CA TYR A 15 -2.36 5.39 -2.35
C TYR A 15 -2.44 6.61 -1.42
N CYS A 16 -1.31 7.10 -0.91
CA CYS A 16 -1.25 8.18 0.08
C CYS A 16 -0.23 9.29 -0.23
N GLU A 17 0.41 9.24 -1.41
CA GLU A 17 1.38 10.20 -1.95
C GLU A 17 2.58 10.50 -1.05
N ARG A 18 2.87 9.61 -0.09
CA ARG A 18 4.04 9.72 0.78
C ARG A 18 5.30 9.37 0.00
N GLU A 19 6.30 10.24 0.09
CA GLU A 19 7.65 9.99 -0.42
C GLU A 19 8.41 9.05 0.53
N PHE A 20 9.20 8.14 -0.04
CA PHE A 20 10.10 7.24 0.65
C PHE A 20 11.45 7.23 -0.05
N ASP A 21 12.51 6.96 0.72
CA ASP A 21 13.88 6.83 0.19
C ASP A 21 14.17 5.44 -0.38
N ASP A 22 13.41 4.41 0.04
CA ASP A 22 13.67 3.00 -0.25
C ASP A 22 12.40 2.21 -0.63
N GLU A 23 12.51 1.37 -1.67
CA GLU A 23 11.41 0.54 -2.17
C GLU A 23 10.93 -0.48 -1.14
N SER A 24 11.86 -1.04 -0.38
CA SER A 24 11.55 -1.93 0.75
C SER A 24 10.64 -1.24 1.77
N VAL A 25 10.90 0.04 2.08
CA VAL A 25 10.11 0.84 3.02
C VAL A 25 8.75 1.19 2.44
N LEU A 26 8.67 1.54 1.15
CA LEU A 26 7.40 1.75 0.46
C LEU A 26 6.54 0.48 0.48
N VAL A 27 7.11 -0.67 0.14
CA VAL A 27 6.40 -1.96 0.14
C VAL A 27 5.94 -2.32 1.55
N GLN A 28 6.79 -2.12 2.56
CA GLN A 28 6.43 -2.35 3.96
C GLN A 28 5.32 -1.39 4.42
N HIS A 29 5.37 -0.12 4.01
CA HIS A 29 4.34 0.87 4.27
C HIS A 29 2.99 0.47 3.66
N GLN A 30 2.97 0.00 2.41
CA GLN A 30 1.77 -0.52 1.76
C GLN A 30 1.18 -1.69 2.55
N LYS A 31 2.00 -2.66 2.95
CA LYS A 31 1.56 -3.81 3.77
C LYS A 31 1.02 -3.41 5.14
N ALA A 32 1.64 -2.43 5.79
CA ALA A 32 1.29 -2.04 7.15
C ALA A 32 0.10 -1.07 7.24
N ARG A 33 -0.05 -0.15 6.26
CA ARG A 33 -1.12 0.87 6.26
C ARG A 33 -2.27 0.54 5.32
N HIS A 34 -1.97 0.09 4.10
CA HIS A 34 -2.97 -0.11 3.05
C HIS A 34 -3.54 -1.53 3.07
N PHE A 35 -2.71 -2.54 3.30
CA PHE A 35 -3.13 -3.95 3.31
C PHE A 35 -3.44 -4.47 4.71
N LYS A 36 -4.07 -3.63 5.54
CA LYS A 36 -4.52 -3.99 6.89
C LYS A 36 -6.02 -4.24 6.89
N CYS A 37 -6.44 -5.45 7.23
CA CYS A 37 -7.85 -5.76 7.42
C CYS A 37 -8.42 -4.93 8.58
N HIS A 38 -9.58 -4.29 8.40
CA HIS A 38 -10.24 -3.54 9.48
C HIS A 38 -10.93 -4.45 10.51
N ALA A 39 -11.35 -5.66 10.11
CA ALA A 39 -12.08 -6.60 10.96
C ALA A 39 -11.17 -7.41 11.90
N CYS A 40 -10.01 -7.88 11.43
CA CYS A 40 -9.08 -8.68 12.25
C CYS A 40 -7.69 -8.06 12.40
N TYR A 41 -7.45 -6.87 11.84
CA TYR A 41 -6.14 -6.19 11.87
C TYR A 41 -4.97 -6.98 11.27
N LYS A 42 -5.26 -8.05 10.52
CA LYS A 42 -4.26 -8.86 9.84
C LYS A 42 -3.63 -8.05 8.70
N LYS A 43 -2.30 -8.15 8.62
CA LYS A 43 -1.49 -7.51 7.58
C LYS A 43 -1.34 -8.50 6.42
N LEU A 44 -1.71 -8.08 5.22
CA LEU A 44 -1.62 -8.90 4.01
C LEU A 44 -0.51 -8.37 3.10
N SER A 45 0.00 -9.25 2.23
CA SER A 45 1.09 -8.91 1.32
C SER A 45 0.63 -8.15 0.08
N THR A 46 -0.66 -8.26 -0.28
CA THR A 46 -1.24 -7.70 -1.50
C THR A 46 -2.66 -7.21 -1.25
N ALA A 47 -3.08 -6.21 -2.02
CA ALA A 47 -4.44 -5.68 -1.98
C ALA A 47 -5.50 -6.72 -2.36
N SER A 48 -5.26 -7.55 -3.38
CA SER A 48 -6.15 -8.67 -3.74
C SER A 48 -6.23 -9.71 -2.62
N GLY A 49 -5.12 -10.00 -1.95
CA GLY A 49 -5.09 -10.92 -0.81
C GLY A 49 -5.90 -10.41 0.37
N MET A 50 -5.89 -9.10 0.63
CA MET A 50 -6.77 -8.46 1.60
C MET A 50 -8.25 -8.56 1.19
N ALA A 51 -8.58 -8.24 -0.06
CA ALA A 51 -9.97 -8.32 -0.54
C ALA A 51 -10.56 -9.73 -0.41
N ILE A 52 -9.80 -10.76 -0.83
CA ILE A 52 -10.19 -12.16 -0.68
C ILE A 52 -10.25 -12.56 0.79
N HIS A 53 -9.30 -12.13 1.61
CA HIS A 53 -9.29 -12.41 3.04
C HIS A 53 -10.56 -11.92 3.74
N VAL A 54 -10.99 -10.68 3.45
CA VAL A 54 -12.21 -10.13 4.05
C VAL A 54 -13.46 -10.81 3.48
N LEU A 55 -13.46 -11.12 2.19
CA LEU A 55 -14.57 -11.85 1.56
C LEU A 55 -14.74 -13.27 2.10
N GLN A 56 -13.64 -14.00 2.33
CA GLN A 56 -13.68 -15.40 2.74
C GLN A 56 -13.84 -15.57 4.25
N LEU A 57 -13.13 -14.80 5.07
CA LEU A 57 -13.17 -14.95 6.54
C LEU A 57 -14.21 -14.09 7.21
N HIS A 58 -14.44 -12.88 6.70
CA HIS A 58 -15.38 -11.93 7.30
C HIS A 58 -16.71 -11.86 6.54
N LYS A 59 -16.80 -12.50 5.36
CA LYS A 59 -17.96 -12.41 4.46
C LYS A 59 -18.30 -10.95 4.11
N GLU A 60 -17.29 -10.08 4.13
CA GLU A 60 -17.39 -8.66 3.84
C GLU A 60 -16.61 -8.35 2.55
N THR A 61 -17.15 -7.44 1.74
CA THR A 61 -16.55 -7.08 0.45
C THR A 61 -15.72 -5.81 0.58
N VAL A 62 -14.39 -5.94 0.57
CA VAL A 62 -13.48 -4.79 0.51
C VAL A 62 -13.09 -4.54 -0.94
N THR A 63 -13.80 -3.61 -1.58
CA THR A 63 -13.54 -3.19 -2.96
C THR A 63 -12.49 -2.08 -3.04
N LYS A 64 -12.25 -1.36 -1.93
CA LYS A 64 -11.38 -0.19 -1.86
C LYS A 64 -10.31 -0.34 -0.78
N VAL A 65 -9.10 0.10 -1.07
CA VAL A 65 -8.03 0.15 -0.05
C VAL A 65 -8.37 1.21 1.01
N PRO A 66 -8.50 0.85 2.30
CA PRO A 66 -8.71 1.83 3.36
C PRO A 66 -7.48 2.76 3.50
N ASN A 67 -7.70 4.04 3.78
CA ASN A 67 -6.68 5.11 3.75
C ASN A 67 -6.05 5.41 2.37
N ALA A 68 -6.63 4.91 1.27
CA ALA A 68 -6.27 5.37 -0.07
C ALA A 68 -7.15 6.55 -0.49
N LYS A 69 -6.63 7.44 -1.35
CA LYS A 69 -7.47 8.46 -1.99
C LYS A 69 -8.58 7.80 -2.81
N PRO A 70 -9.81 8.36 -2.83
CA PRO A 70 -10.97 7.79 -3.53
C PRO A 70 -10.81 7.71 -5.06
N GLU A 71 -9.83 8.42 -5.63
CA GLU A 71 -9.49 8.36 -7.05
C GLU A 71 -8.36 7.34 -7.36
N ARG A 72 -7.76 6.77 -6.31
CA ARG A 72 -6.57 5.91 -6.35
C ARG A 72 -6.75 4.65 -5.49
N ASP A 73 -7.99 4.28 -5.16
CA ASP A 73 -8.32 3.22 -4.18
C ASP A 73 -8.31 1.79 -4.75
N SER A 74 -8.01 1.63 -6.05
CA SER A 74 -8.04 0.35 -6.74
C SER A 74 -7.02 -0.65 -6.18
N THR A 75 -7.55 -1.78 -5.71
CA THR A 75 -6.82 -2.94 -5.21
C THR A 75 -6.08 -3.72 -6.32
N THR A 76 -6.22 -3.33 -7.58
CA THR A 76 -5.65 -3.97 -8.78
C THR A 76 -4.31 -3.38 -9.25
N LEU A 77 -3.77 -2.36 -8.58
CA LEU A 77 -2.43 -1.84 -8.90
C LEU A 77 -1.35 -2.83 -8.49
N LYS A 78 -0.99 -3.67 -9.46
CA LYS A 78 0.17 -4.55 -9.43
C LYS A 78 1.38 -3.71 -9.85
N PHE A 79 2.09 -3.15 -8.87
CA PHE A 79 3.45 -2.65 -9.12
C PHE A 79 4.31 -3.90 -9.36
N MET A 80 4.62 -4.12 -10.63
CA MET A 80 5.52 -5.14 -11.13
C MET A 80 6.94 -4.62 -11.08
#